data_AF-A0A699T059-F1
#
_entry.id   AF-A0A699T059-F1
#
_cell.length_a   1.000
_cell.length_b   1.000
_cell.length_c   1.000
_cell.angle_alpha   90.00
_cell.angle_beta   90.00
_cell.angle_gamma   90.00
#
_symmetry.space_group_name_H-M   'P 1'
#
loop_
_entity.id
_entity.type
_entity.pdbx_description
1 polymer ?
#
loop_
_entity_poly.entity_id
_entity_poly.type
_entity_poly.pdbx_seq_one_letter_code
_entity_poly.pdbx_strand_id
1 'polypeptide(L)'
;LVDCDTSGVDQGCEGGLMDNAFDFIVNNKGLATESNYPYKGVDGTCNNNEESNHAATITGHEDVPSNSESALLKAVASQPVSVAIDASGSDFQFYSSGVFTGECGTELDHGVTAVG
;
A
#
# COMPACT_ATOMS: atom_id res chain seq x y z
N LEU A 1 -4.09 -0.13 9.88
CA LEU A 1 -4.21 -1.05 8.72
C LEU A 1 -3.95 -2.47 9.19
N VAL A 2 -2.69 -2.91 9.38
CA VAL A 2 -2.35 -4.30 9.80
C VAL A 2 -3.27 -4.90 10.87
N ASP A 3 -3.50 -4.20 11.98
CA ASP A 3 -4.28 -4.74 13.11
C ASP A 3 -5.80 -4.61 12.97
N CYS A 4 -6.28 -3.71 12.11
CA CYS A 4 -7.67 -3.20 12.13
C CYS A 4 -8.42 -3.44 10.83
N ASP A 5 -7.70 -3.51 9.72
CA ASP A 5 -8.21 -3.85 8.41
C ASP A 5 -7.91 -5.32 8.13
N THR A 6 -8.58 -6.19 8.87
CA THR A 6 -8.40 -7.64 8.78
C THR A 6 -9.70 -8.35 8.40
N SER A 7 -10.71 -7.58 7.99
CA SER A 7 -12.00 -8.11 7.55
C SER A 7 -12.01 -8.24 6.04
N GLY A 8 -12.06 -9.46 5.52
CA GLY A 8 -12.15 -9.70 4.08
C GLY A 8 -10.83 -10.17 3.49
N VAL A 9 -10.27 -9.39 2.56
CA VAL A 9 -9.10 -9.76 1.76
C VAL A 9 -7.79 -9.56 2.55
N ASP A 10 -7.71 -8.47 3.32
CA ASP A 10 -6.51 -8.11 4.06
C ASP A 10 -6.35 -8.98 5.32
N GLN A 11 -5.13 -9.48 5.53
CA GLN A 11 -4.78 -10.51 6.51
C GLN A 11 -3.56 -10.11 7.35
N GLY A 12 -3.41 -8.81 7.62
CA GLY A 12 -2.31 -8.30 8.43
C GLY A 12 -0.94 -8.64 7.84
N CYS A 13 -0.12 -9.37 8.59
CA CYS A 13 1.22 -9.80 8.16
C CYS A 13 1.22 -10.82 7.03
N GLU A 14 0.10 -11.49 6.73
CA GLU A 14 -0.01 -12.48 5.64
C GLU A 14 -0.39 -11.84 4.29
N GLY A 15 -0.49 -10.51 4.24
CA GLY A 15 -0.70 -9.74 3.02
C GLY A 15 -2.06 -9.05 2.95
N GLY A 16 -2.24 -8.29 1.87
CA GLY A 16 -3.42 -7.48 1.62
C GLY A 16 -3.28 -6.67 0.33
N LEU A 17 -4.31 -5.88 0.00
CA LEU A 17 -4.36 -5.06 -1.20
C LEU A 17 -4.59 -3.58 -0.84
N MET A 18 -3.89 -2.68 -1.55
CA MET A 18 -3.90 -1.25 -1.21
C MET A 18 -5.27 -0.59 -1.41
N ASP A 19 -6.07 -1.06 -2.38
CA ASP A 19 -7.44 -0.60 -2.62
C ASP A 19 -8.38 -0.93 -1.44
N ASN A 20 -8.24 -2.12 -0.86
CA ASN A 20 -8.97 -2.53 0.34
C ASN A 20 -8.57 -1.66 1.55
N ALA A 21 -7.27 -1.38 1.71
CA ALA A 21 -6.80 -0.43 2.72
C ALA A 21 -7.38 0.98 2.54
N PHE A 22 -7.53 1.46 1.29
CA PHE A 22 -8.19 2.74 1.05
C PHE A 22 -9.69 2.69 1.37
N ASP A 23 -10.39 1.60 1.02
CA ASP A 23 -11.78 1.39 1.40
C ASP A 23 -11.96 1.37 2.92
N PHE A 24 -11.05 0.72 3.65
CA PHE A 24 -11.02 0.76 5.10
C PHE A 24 -10.91 2.20 5.61
N ILE A 25 -9.98 3.01 5.10
CA ILE A 25 -9.81 4.40 5.56
C ILE A 25 -11.07 5.23 5.31
N VAL A 26 -11.72 5.04 4.16
CA VAL A 26 -13.01 5.71 3.83
C VAL A 26 -14.10 5.30 4.83
N ASN A 27 -14.27 4.01 5.08
CA ASN A 27 -15.32 3.47 5.95
C ASN A 27 -15.07 3.79 7.43
N ASN A 28 -13.81 3.72 7.85
CA ASN A 28 -13.34 4.06 9.19
C ASN A 28 -13.37 5.58 9.44
N LYS A 29 -13.47 6.39 8.38
CA LYS A 29 -13.47 7.85 8.42
C LYS A 29 -12.15 8.45 8.89
N GLY A 30 -11.06 7.77 8.59
CA GLY A 30 -9.71 8.28 8.77
C GLY A 30 -8.68 7.23 9.17
N LEU A 31 -7.47 7.73 9.36
CA LEU A 31 -6.30 6.96 9.74
C LEU A 31 -5.50 7.73 10.80
N ALA A 32 -5.03 7.02 11.83
CA ALA A 32 -4.17 7.57 12.88
C ALA A 32 -2.79 7.97 12.34
N THR A 33 -2.07 8.82 13.11
CA THR A 33 -0.64 9.04 12.88
C THR A 33 0.19 7.84 13.35
N GLU A 34 1.38 7.66 12.77
CA GLU A 34 2.38 6.70 13.24
C GLU A 34 2.72 6.88 14.72
N SER A 35 2.80 8.13 15.23
CA SER A 35 3.09 8.37 16.64
C SER A 35 1.96 7.92 17.58
N ASN A 36 0.71 7.93 17.10
CA ASN A 36 -0.45 7.48 17.88
C ASN A 36 -0.66 5.98 17.78
N TYR A 37 -0.32 5.36 16.63
CA TYR A 37 -0.41 3.92 16.41
C TYR A 37 0.89 3.40 15.78
N PRO A 38 1.95 3.18 16.56
CA PRO A 38 3.26 2.82 16.02
C PRO A 38 3.31 1.43 15.40
N TYR A 39 4.09 1.28 14.33
CA TYR A 39 4.29 0.00 13.66
C TYR A 39 5.07 -0.99 14.52
N LYS A 40 4.57 -2.23 14.59
CA LYS A 40 5.13 -3.30 15.43
C LYS A 40 5.77 -4.44 14.64
N GLY A 41 5.55 -4.51 13.32
CA GLY A 41 6.08 -5.57 12.47
C GLY A 41 5.48 -6.97 12.73
N VAL A 42 4.36 -7.06 13.45
CA VAL A 42 3.64 -8.29 13.78
C VAL A 42 2.14 -7.99 13.89
N ASP A 43 1.31 -9.01 13.71
CA ASP A 43 -0.13 -8.90 13.94
C ASP A 43 -0.44 -8.60 15.41
N GLY A 44 -1.24 -7.55 15.63
CA GLY A 44 -1.82 -7.20 16.90
C GLY A 44 -3.34 -7.36 16.94
N THR A 45 -3.93 -6.94 18.05
CA THR A 45 -5.36 -6.70 18.12
C THR A 45 -5.61 -5.22 17.87
N CYS A 46 -6.59 -4.88 17.03
CA CYS A 46 -6.96 -3.50 16.77
C CYS A 46 -7.22 -2.71 18.06
N ASN A 47 -6.40 -1.70 18.33
CA ASN A 47 -6.61 -0.80 19.46
C ASN A 47 -7.47 0.40 19.04
N ASN A 48 -8.78 0.25 19.15
CA ASN A 48 -9.76 1.29 18.76
C ASN A 48 -9.51 2.66 19.42
N ASN A 49 -8.92 2.71 20.62
CA ASN A 49 -8.66 3.99 21.31
C ASN A 49 -7.50 4.75 20.66
N GLU A 50 -6.46 4.05 20.23
CA GLU A 50 -5.31 4.65 19.54
C GLU A 50 -5.69 4.96 18.08
N GLU A 51 -6.33 4.00 17.43
CA GLU A 51 -6.73 4.02 16.03
C GLU A 51 -7.69 5.17 15.72
N SER A 52 -8.69 5.41 16.57
CA SER A 52 -9.71 6.45 16.36
C SER A 52 -9.19 7.90 16.44
N ASN A 53 -7.91 8.12 16.78
CA ASN A 53 -7.29 9.44 16.74
C ASN A 53 -6.85 9.80 15.32
N HIS A 54 -7.82 9.94 14.42
CA HIS A 54 -7.58 10.18 13.00
C HIS A 54 -6.87 11.50 12.74
N ALA A 55 -5.84 11.44 11.91
CA ALA A 55 -5.05 12.59 11.47
C ALA A 55 -5.18 12.89 9.97
N ALA A 56 -5.61 11.90 9.18
CA ALA A 56 -5.90 12.05 7.77
C ALA A 56 -7.20 11.33 7.42
N THR A 57 -7.91 11.86 6.42
CA THR A 57 -9.11 11.25 5.85
C THR A 57 -9.02 11.32 4.32
N ILE A 58 -9.70 10.40 3.66
CA ILE A 58 -9.89 10.41 2.20
C ILE A 58 -11.38 10.22 1.89
N THR A 59 -11.81 10.68 0.73
CA THR A 59 -13.20 10.53 0.27
C THR A 59 -13.40 9.34 -0.65
N GLY A 60 -12.32 8.72 -1.12
CA GLY A 60 -12.34 7.60 -2.06
C GLY A 60 -10.95 7.32 -2.62
N HIS A 61 -10.89 6.32 -3.50
CA HIS A 61 -9.74 5.97 -4.32
C HIS A 61 -10.21 5.66 -5.75
N GLU A 62 -9.25 5.53 -6.68
CA GLU A 62 -9.53 5.21 -8.08
C GLU A 62 -8.41 4.31 -8.61
N ASP A 63 -8.80 3.27 -9.35
CA ASP A 63 -7.87 2.42 -10.06
C ASP A 63 -7.35 3.10 -11.33
N VAL A 64 -6.04 3.16 -11.46
CA VAL A 64 -5.40 3.48 -12.75
C VAL A 64 -5.75 2.36 -13.75
N PRO A 65 -6.12 2.70 -15.01
CA PRO A 65 -6.37 1.70 -16.04
C PRO A 65 -5.24 0.66 -16.13
N SER A 66 -5.63 -0.61 -15.99
CA SER A 66 -4.67 -1.72 -15.92
C SER A 66 -3.74 -1.75 -17.13
N ASN A 67 -2.47 -2.04 -16.88
CA ASN A 67 -1.41 -2.19 -17.89
C ASN A 67 -1.20 -0.95 -18.78
N SER A 68 -1.47 0.25 -18.25
CA SER A 68 -1.25 1.52 -18.96
C SER A 68 -0.25 2.41 -18.22
N GLU A 69 1.04 2.25 -18.52
CA GLU A 69 2.09 3.13 -17.98
C GLU A 69 1.85 4.60 -18.37
N SER A 70 1.20 4.86 -19.51
CA SER A 70 0.82 6.23 -19.91
C SER A 70 -0.25 6.86 -19.00
N ALA A 71 -1.16 6.04 -18.46
CA ALA A 71 -2.15 6.50 -17.48
C ALA A 71 -1.51 6.62 -16.09
N LEU A 72 -0.65 5.66 -15.72
CA LEU A 72 0.12 5.71 -14.47
C LEU A 72 0.99 6.97 -14.43
N LEU A 73 1.71 7.30 -15.50
CA LEU A 73 2.53 8.51 -15.60
C LEU A 73 1.70 9.78 -15.33
N LYS A 74 0.48 9.87 -15.88
CA LYS A 74 -0.42 11.00 -15.64
C LYS A 74 -0.86 11.08 -14.17
N ALA A 75 -1.16 9.94 -13.56
CA ALA A 75 -1.56 9.86 -12.16
C ALA A 75 -0.40 10.25 -11.23
N VAL A 76 0.79 9.69 -11.45
CA VAL A 76 2.02 9.97 -10.67
C VAL A 76 2.42 11.44 -10.77
N ALA A 77 2.24 12.07 -11.94
CA ALA A 77 2.47 13.51 -12.10
C ALA A 77 1.56 14.39 -11.23
N SER A 78 0.45 13.84 -10.71
CA SER A 78 -0.51 14.55 -9.87
C SER A 78 -0.36 14.23 -8.38
N GLN A 79 -0.05 12.98 -8.05
CA GLN A 79 0.15 12.50 -6.67
C GLN A 79 0.89 11.15 -6.65
N PRO A 80 1.48 10.73 -5.52
CA PRO A 80 1.97 9.36 -5.37
C PRO A 80 0.87 8.31 -5.62
N VAL A 81 1.24 7.18 -6.21
CA VAL A 81 0.31 6.10 -6.58
C VAL A 81 0.81 4.77 -6.02
N SER A 82 -0.05 4.06 -5.30
CA SER A 82 0.22 2.69 -4.86
C SER A 82 0.20 1.74 -6.07
N VAL A 83 1.21 0.89 -6.19
CA VAL A 83 1.35 -0.09 -7.28
C VAL A 83 1.83 -1.43 -6.72
N ALA A 84 1.54 -2.52 -7.43
CA ALA A 84 2.08 -3.84 -7.13
C ALA A 84 3.13 -4.22 -8.18
N ILE A 85 4.19 -4.89 -7.74
CA ILE A 85 5.29 -5.38 -8.58
C ILE A 85 5.60 -6.85 -8.24
N ASP A 86 6.32 -7.52 -9.13
CA ASP A 86 7.02 -8.77 -8.82
C ASP A 86 8.42 -8.41 -8.29
N ALA A 87 8.63 -8.65 -7.00
CA ALA A 87 9.89 -8.40 -6.30
C ALA A 87 10.61 -9.70 -5.89
N SER A 88 10.15 -10.86 -6.37
CA SER A 88 10.69 -12.18 -6.01
C SER A 88 12.06 -12.48 -6.60
N GLY A 89 12.43 -11.79 -7.68
CA GLY A 89 13.66 -12.01 -8.43
C GLY A 89 14.93 -11.58 -7.69
N SER A 90 16.00 -12.38 -7.84
CA SER A 90 17.31 -12.07 -7.22
C SER A 90 17.90 -10.75 -7.68
N ASP A 91 17.67 -10.38 -8.93
CA ASP A 91 18.13 -9.11 -9.50
C ASP A 91 17.54 -7.93 -8.72
N PHE A 92 16.26 -8.00 -8.34
CA PHE A 92 15.60 -6.97 -7.54
C PHE A 92 16.09 -7.01 -6.08
N GLN A 93 16.20 -8.20 -5.49
CA GLN A 93 16.70 -8.38 -4.11
C GLN A 93 18.07 -7.73 -3.88
N PHE A 94 18.97 -7.82 -4.86
CA PHE A 94 20.33 -7.28 -4.77
C PHE A 94 20.53 -5.95 -5.52
N TYR A 95 19.44 -5.35 -6.02
CA TYR A 95 19.49 -4.03 -6.62
C TYR A 95 20.03 -2.99 -5.62
N SER A 96 20.85 -2.06 -6.10
CA SER A 96 21.53 -1.08 -5.24
C SER A 96 21.51 0.35 -5.77
N SER A 97 21.59 0.55 -7.09
CA SER A 97 21.59 1.88 -7.69
C SER A 97 21.37 1.83 -9.20
N GLY A 98 21.01 2.98 -9.80
CA GLY A 98 20.82 3.15 -11.23
C GLY A 98 19.35 3.10 -11.66
N VAL A 99 19.09 2.61 -12.87
CA VAL A 99 17.75 2.27 -13.33
C VAL A 99 17.70 0.75 -13.41
N PHE A 100 16.79 0.14 -12.65
CA PHE A 100 16.61 -1.30 -12.65
C PHE A 100 16.14 -1.76 -14.04
N THR A 101 16.90 -2.66 -14.66
CA THR A 101 16.60 -3.29 -15.97
C THR A 101 16.86 -4.79 -15.93
N GLY A 102 16.91 -5.36 -14.72
CA GLY A 102 17.08 -6.80 -14.50
C GLY A 102 15.86 -7.61 -14.88
N GLU A 103 15.96 -8.93 -14.79
CA GLU A 103 14.81 -9.79 -15.08
C GLU A 103 13.71 -9.62 -14.03
N CYS A 104 12.45 -9.56 -14.48
CA CYS A 104 11.27 -9.50 -13.63
C CYS A 104 10.09 -10.24 -14.30
N GLY A 105 9.22 -10.83 -13.48
CA GLY A 105 7.97 -11.42 -13.94
C GLY A 105 6.78 -10.47 -13.77
N THR A 106 5.58 -11.06 -13.79
CA THR A 106 4.31 -10.37 -13.55
C THR A 106 3.49 -11.06 -12.45
N GLU A 107 4.13 -11.94 -11.66
CA GLU A 107 3.53 -12.57 -10.48
C GLU A 107 3.68 -11.57 -9.32
N LEU A 108 2.71 -10.67 -9.21
CA LEU A 108 2.78 -9.55 -8.27
C LEU A 108 2.74 -10.05 -6.82
N ASP A 109 3.74 -9.68 -6.02
CA ASP A 109 3.91 -10.15 -4.64
C ASP A 109 4.27 -9.02 -3.66
N HIS A 110 4.51 -7.81 -4.16
CA HIS A 110 4.98 -6.70 -3.35
C HIS A 110 4.28 -5.38 -3.69
N GLY A 111 3.69 -4.74 -2.69
CA GLY A 111 3.09 -3.41 -2.78
C GLY A 111 4.11 -2.30 -2.51
N VAL A 112 4.20 -1.32 -3.40
CA VAL A 112 5.08 -0.14 -3.29
C VAL A 112 4.34 1.14 -3.70
N THR A 113 5.03 2.28 -3.62
CA THR A 113 4.47 3.57 -4.07
C THR A 113 5.37 4.20 -5.12
N ALA A 114 4.80 4.52 -6.28
CA ALA A 114 5.43 5.35 -7.30
C ALA A 114 5.32 6.82 -6.89
N VAL A 115 6.47 7.51 -6.81
CA VAL A 115 6.55 8.89 -6.28
C VAL A 115 7.08 9.93 -7.29
N GLY A 116 7.51 9.51 -8.48
CA GLY A 116 8.04 10.39 -9.54
C GLY A 116 8.85 9.65 -10.60
#